data_AF-A0A431J1X0-F1
#
_entry.id   AF-A0A431J1X0-F1
#
_cell.length_a   1.000
_cell.length_b   1.000
_cell.length_c   1.000
_cell.angle_alpha   90.00
_cell.angle_beta   90.00
_cell.angle_gamma   90.00
#
_symmetry.space_group_name_H-M   'P 1'
#
loop_
_entity.id
_entity.type
_entity.pdbx_description
1 polymer ?
#
loop_
_entity_poly.entity_id
_entity_poly.type
_entity_poly.pdbx_seq_one_letter_code
_entity_poly.pdbx_strand_id
1 'polypeptide(L)'
;MEDCFETLISSYLDSKVGIVEHFVSEELAQHLVKRLFELKEQNLLKAAGIGNAAKLTQNSAIRNDAIYWLDRANNNEHENAFLDQVDA
;
A
#
# COMPACT_ATOMS: atom_id res chain seq x y z
N MET A 1 -8.25 -17.31 -2.73
CA MET A 1 -8.48 -15.85 -2.81
C MET A 1 -9.70 -15.48 -1.98
N GLU A 2 -10.86 -16.13 -2.17
CA GLU A 2 -12.04 -15.94 -1.29
C GLU A 2 -11.74 -16.17 0.22
N ASP A 3 -10.90 -17.15 0.55
CA ASP A 3 -10.57 -17.46 1.96
C ASP A 3 -9.85 -16.34 2.73
N CYS A 4 -9.07 -15.48 2.05
CA CYS A 4 -8.36 -14.41 2.74
C CYS A 4 -9.31 -13.28 3.17
N PHE A 5 -10.34 -13.00 2.37
CA PHE A 5 -11.38 -12.03 2.69
C PHE A 5 -12.32 -12.54 3.78
N GLU A 6 -12.70 -13.82 3.75
CA GLU A 6 -13.48 -14.41 4.85
C GLU A 6 -12.72 -14.40 6.19
N THR A 7 -11.41 -14.62 6.14
CA THR A 7 -10.52 -14.50 7.32
C THR A 7 -10.47 -13.05 7.84
N LEU A 8 -10.33 -12.08 6.93
CA LEU A 8 -10.38 -10.65 7.27
C LEU A 8 -11.71 -10.25 7.90
N ILE A 9 -12.84 -10.69 7.33
CA ILE A 9 -14.19 -10.40 7.83
C ILE A 9 -14.37 -11.01 9.22
N SER A 10 -14.04 -12.30 9.38
CA SER A 10 -14.22 -13.02 10.63
C SER A 10 -13.37 -12.42 11.76
N SER A 11 -12.10 -12.12 11.49
CA SER A 11 -11.20 -11.48 12.47
C SER A 11 -11.63 -10.05 12.83
N TYR A 12 -12.17 -9.30 11.87
CA TYR A 12 -12.74 -7.98 12.11
C TYR A 12 -14.01 -8.03 12.96
N LEU A 13 -14.92 -8.98 12.72
CA LEU A 13 -16.14 -9.12 13.51
C LEU A 13 -15.83 -9.36 14.99
N ASP A 14 -14.83 -10.18 15.26
CA ASP A 14 -14.36 -10.56 16.60
C ASP A 14 -13.59 -9.42 17.30
N SER A 15 -12.54 -8.90 16.67
CA SER A 15 -11.57 -8.01 17.32
C SER A 15 -11.69 -6.53 16.93
N LYS A 16 -12.60 -6.20 16.00
CA LYS A 16 -12.67 -4.89 15.31
C LYS A 16 -11.43 -4.54 14.48
N VAL A 17 -10.56 -5.52 14.25
CA VAL A 17 -9.39 -5.42 13.37
C VAL A 17 -9.32 -6.67 12.50
N GLY A 18 -9.32 -6.49 11.17
CA GLY A 18 -9.13 -7.61 10.24
C GLY A 18 -7.64 -7.88 10.05
N ILE A 19 -7.21 -9.13 10.24
CA ILE A 19 -5.82 -9.55 10.00
C ILE A 19 -5.83 -10.81 9.14
N VAL A 20 -5.00 -10.82 8.11
CA VAL A 20 -4.74 -12.00 7.30
C VAL A 20 -3.26 -12.08 6.97
N GLU A 21 -2.70 -13.26 7.16
CA GLU A 21 -1.32 -13.55 6.81
C GLU A 21 -1.24 -13.95 5.33
N HIS A 22 -0.08 -13.74 4.71
CA HIS A 22 0.18 -14.13 3.31
C HIS A 22 -0.87 -13.59 2.31
N PHE A 23 -1.39 -12.39 2.55
CA PHE A 23 -2.33 -11.72 1.62
C PHE A 23 -1.74 -11.57 0.21
N VAL A 24 -0.44 -11.29 0.13
CA VAL A 24 0.36 -11.35 -1.09
C VAL A 24 1.33 -12.51 -1.00
N SER A 25 1.69 -13.09 -2.14
CA SER A 25 2.73 -14.11 -2.18
C SER A 25 4.09 -13.51 -1.76
N GLU A 26 4.97 -14.35 -1.22
CA GLU A 26 6.32 -13.91 -0.84
C GLU A 26 7.10 -13.36 -2.02
N GLU A 27 6.92 -13.95 -3.20
CA GLU A 27 7.51 -13.48 -4.45
C GLU A 27 7.03 -12.06 -4.80
N LEU A 28 5.71 -11.83 -4.80
CA LEU A 28 5.16 -10.50 -5.06
C LEU A 28 5.63 -9.48 -4.01
N ALA A 29 5.71 -9.87 -2.74
CA ALA A 29 6.22 -9.02 -1.67
C ALA A 29 7.68 -8.60 -1.93
N GLN A 30 8.55 -9.52 -2.35
CA GLN A 30 9.95 -9.21 -2.69
C GLN A 30 10.04 -8.22 -3.85
N HIS A 31 9.23 -8.42 -4.88
CA HIS A 31 9.18 -7.51 -6.03
C HIS A 31 8.70 -6.10 -5.65
N LEU A 32 7.66 -6.00 -4.82
CA LEU A 32 7.17 -4.70 -4.30
C LEU A 32 8.21 -3.99 -3.43
N VAL A 33 8.93 -4.72 -2.58
CA VAL A 33 10.02 -4.17 -1.77
C VAL A 33 11.13 -3.61 -2.66
N LYS A 34 11.56 -4.37 -3.69
CA LYS A 34 12.54 -3.89 -4.67
C LYS A 34 12.03 -2.62 -5.36
N ARG A 35 10.77 -2.60 -5.76
CA ARG A 35 10.16 -1.43 -6.39
C ARG A 35 10.16 -0.19 -5.49
N LEU A 36 9.90 -0.34 -4.19
CA LEU A 36 9.99 0.75 -3.22
C LEU A 36 11.41 1.34 -3.13
N PHE A 37 12.45 0.49 -3.16
CA PHE A 37 13.83 0.97 -3.18
C PHE A 37 14.16 1.73 -4.46
N GLU A 38 13.73 1.23 -5.63
CA GLU A 38 13.90 1.94 -6.90
C GLU A 38 13.22 3.31 -6.91
N LEU A 39 11.98 3.40 -6.41
CA LEU A 39 11.25 4.66 -6.27
C LEU A 39 11.99 5.66 -5.37
N LYS A 40 12.60 5.15 -4.29
CA LYS A 40 13.40 5.96 -3.37
C LYS A 40 14.68 6.47 -4.05
N GLU A 41 15.41 5.60 -4.74
CA GLU A 41 16.65 5.95 -5.46
C GLU A 41 16.39 6.96 -6.58
N GLN A 42 15.25 6.85 -7.27
CA GLN A 42 14.82 7.76 -8.32
C GLN A 42 14.20 9.07 -7.78
N ASN A 43 14.13 9.26 -6.46
CA ASN A 43 13.47 10.40 -5.80
C ASN A 43 12.00 10.60 -6.27
N LEU A 44 11.29 9.52 -6.56
CA LEU A 44 9.88 9.55 -6.98
C LEU A 44 8.91 9.57 -5.79
N LEU A 45 9.39 9.25 -4.58
CA LEU A 45 8.62 9.37 -3.35
C LEU A 45 8.43 10.85 -2.98
N LYS A 46 7.22 11.22 -2.58
CA LYS A 46 6.89 12.60 -2.17
C LYS A 46 6.74 12.68 -0.66
N ALA A 47 7.24 13.74 -0.05
CA ALA A 47 7.03 14.02 1.37
C ALA A 47 5.53 14.10 1.66
N ALA A 48 5.09 13.35 2.67
CA ALA A 48 3.68 13.17 2.90
C ALA A 48 3.06 14.41 3.57
N GLY A 49 1.93 14.87 3.03
CA GLY A 49 1.16 15.98 3.57
C GLY A 49 0.04 15.51 4.49
N ILE A 50 -0.49 16.45 5.27
CA ILE A 50 -1.69 16.31 6.10
C ILE A 50 -2.75 17.32 5.64
N GLY A 51 -4.03 16.95 5.81
CA GLY A 51 -5.17 17.78 5.40
C GLY A 51 -5.78 17.38 4.07
N ASN A 52 -6.89 18.03 3.71
CA ASN A 52 -7.58 17.82 2.44
C ASN A 52 -6.98 18.73 1.35
N ALA A 53 -7.38 18.53 0.09
CA ALA A 53 -6.81 19.24 -1.06
C ALA A 53 -6.77 20.78 -0.92
N ALA A 54 -7.68 21.38 -0.14
CA ALA A 54 -7.72 22.83 0.11
C ALA A 54 -6.83 23.30 1.28
N LYS A 55 -6.35 22.40 2.13
CA LYS A 55 -5.54 22.67 3.33
C LYS A 55 -4.41 21.67 3.49
N LEU A 56 -3.68 21.41 2.40
CA LEU A 56 -2.52 20.55 2.45
C LEU A 56 -1.39 21.28 3.20
N THR A 57 -1.04 20.76 4.37
CA THR A 57 0.07 21.24 5.18
C THR A 57 1.09 20.11 5.32
N GLN A 58 2.37 20.43 5.29
CA GLN A 58 3.42 19.47 5.65
C GLN A 58 3.82 19.74 7.09
N ASN A 59 3.60 18.77 7.97
CA ASN A 59 4.00 18.85 9.37
C ASN A 59 4.71 17.56 9.78
N SER A 60 6.04 17.63 9.82
CA SER A 60 6.92 16.50 10.15
C SER A 60 6.76 16.00 11.58
N ALA A 61 6.14 16.77 12.49
CA ALA A 61 5.80 16.30 13.83
C ALA A 61 4.59 15.35 13.85
N ILE A 62 3.75 15.40 12.80
CA ILE A 62 2.58 14.53 12.65
C ILE A 62 2.93 13.33 11.76
N ARG A 63 3.61 13.58 10.63
CA ARG A 63 4.10 12.51 9.76
C ARG A 63 5.34 12.97 9.01
N ASN A 64 6.38 12.14 8.99
CA ASN A 64 7.68 12.42 8.37
C ASN A 64 8.06 11.39 7.30
N ASP A 65 7.08 10.58 6.88
CA ASP A 65 7.22 9.57 5.85
C ASP A 65 7.18 10.17 4.43
N ALA A 66 7.61 9.38 3.46
CA ALA A 66 7.46 9.68 2.04
C ALA A 66 6.53 8.64 1.41
N ILE A 67 5.62 9.10 0.56
CA ILE A 67 4.58 8.28 -0.05
C ILE A 67 4.70 8.29 -1.57
N TYR A 68 4.15 7.25 -2.17
CA TYR A 68 3.94 7.14 -3.61
C TYR A 68 2.56 6.53 -3.83
N TRP A 69 1.74 7.18 -4.65
CA TRP A 69 0.42 6.67 -5.00
C TRP A 69 0.58 5.67 -6.13
N LEU A 70 0.15 4.44 -5.89
CA LEU A 70 0.07 3.41 -6.92
C LEU A 70 -1.08 3.74 -7.86
N ASP A 71 -0.82 3.67 -9.16
CA ASP A 71 -1.81 3.86 -10.20
C ASP A 71 -1.48 2.92 -11.36
N ARG A 72 -2.51 2.34 -11.99
CA ARG A 72 -2.33 1.45 -13.15
C ARG A 72 -1.63 2.16 -14.31
N ALA A 73 -1.72 3.50 -14.38
CA ALA A 73 -1.00 4.33 -15.34
C ALA A 73 0.53 4.29 -15.20
N ASN A 74 1.06 3.90 -14.03
CA ASN A 74 2.50 3.72 -13.82
C ASN A 74 3.08 2.54 -14.63
N ASN A 75 2.20 1.64 -15.10
CA ASN A 75 2.51 0.49 -15.95
C ASN A 75 3.63 -0.40 -15.38
N ASN A 76 3.68 -0.58 -14.07
CA ASN A 76 4.56 -1.53 -13.41
C ASN A 76 3.83 -2.84 -13.16
N GLU A 77 4.42 -3.96 -13.60
CA GLU A 77 3.79 -5.29 -13.52
C GLU A 77 3.48 -5.73 -12.09
N HIS A 78 4.37 -5.44 -11.14
CA HIS A 78 4.25 -5.87 -9.75
C HIS A 78 3.28 -4.96 -8.98
N GLU A 79 3.29 -3.65 -9.26
CA GLU A 79 2.28 -2.72 -8.71
C GLU A 79 0.88 -3.13 -9.19
N ASN A 80 0.73 -3.48 -10.48
CA ASN A 80 -0.54 -3.94 -11.05
C ASN A 80 -0.98 -5.27 -10.44
N ALA A 81 -0.08 -6.23 -10.27
CA ALA A 81 -0.39 -7.51 -9.63
C ALA A 81 -0.87 -7.34 -8.18
N PHE A 82 -0.32 -6.36 -7.45
CA PHE A 82 -0.84 -5.98 -6.13
C PHE A 82 -2.23 -5.38 -6.21
N LEU A 83 -2.48 -4.45 -7.14
CA LEU A 83 -3.80 -3.85 -7.32
C LEU A 83 -4.86 -4.88 -7.71
N ASP A 84 -4.50 -5.85 -8.55
CA ASP A 84 -5.39 -6.96 -8.91
C ASP A 84 -5.76 -7.83 -7.70
N GLN A 85 -4.83 -8.05 -6.76
CA GLN A 85 -5.09 -8.80 -5.52
C GLN A 85 -6.00 -8.03 -4.54
N VAL A 86 -5.99 -6.70 -4.59
CA VAL A 86 -6.84 -5.84 -3.74
C VAL A 86 -8.23 -5.66 -4.33
N ASP A 87 -8.33 -5.59 -5.66
CA ASP A 87 -9.60 -5.37 -6.39
C ASP A 87 -10.45 -6.66 -6.54
N ALA A 88 -9.88 -7.83 -6.24
CA ALA A 88 -10.53 -9.13 -6.37
C ALA A 88 -11.64 -9.36 -5.33
#